data_AF-A0A962QMG6-F1
#
_entry.id   AF-A0A962QMG6-F1
#
_cell.length_a   1.000
_cell.length_b   1.000
_cell.length_c   1.000
_cell.angle_alpha   90.00
_cell.angle_beta   90.00
_cell.angle_gamma   90.00
#
_symmetry.space_group_name_H-M   'P 1'
#
loop_
_entity.id
_entity.type
_entity.pdbx_description
1 polymer ?
#
loop_
_entity_poly.entity_id
_entity_poly.type
_entity_poly.pdbx_seq_one_letter_code
_entity_poly.pdbx_strand_id
1 'polypeptide(L)'
;MADDKKFAGFICTGCGIGERLDASQLEMVATREGKMASCVQHEMLCSKDGVQTIRSAIDNDGATHIMIAACSRRAKVEAFSFTDVAMSRANLREGVIWSRPNTDENQETTQDMADDYIRMACAEVKFMTKPHASGEQA
;
A
#
# COMPACT_ATOMS: atom_id res chain seq x y z
N MET A 1 -11.54 20.37 -14.26
CA MET A 1 -10.17 20.49 -13.75
C MET A 1 -9.91 19.18 -13.03
N ALA A 2 -8.93 18.39 -13.45
CA ALA A 2 -8.61 17.17 -12.71
C ALA A 2 -8.14 17.62 -11.32
N ASP A 3 -8.84 17.21 -10.26
CA ASP A 3 -8.40 17.48 -8.89
C ASP A 3 -6.91 17.14 -8.75
N ASP A 4 -6.15 17.99 -8.09
CA ASP A 4 -4.70 17.84 -7.96
C ASP A 4 -4.42 16.58 -7.10
N LYS A 5 -4.22 15.45 -7.76
CA LYS A 5 -4.07 14.14 -7.10
C LYS A 5 -2.67 14.03 -6.52
N LYS A 6 -2.55 13.94 -5.20
CA LYS A 6 -1.30 13.69 -4.51
C LYS A 6 -1.24 12.25 -4.02
N PHE A 7 -0.29 11.51 -4.58
CA PHE A 7 -0.13 10.06 -4.38
C PHE A 7 0.94 9.75 -3.33
N ALA A 8 0.64 8.88 -2.36
CA ALA A 8 1.62 8.41 -1.37
C ALA A 8 1.53 6.88 -1.19
N GLY A 9 2.69 6.23 -1.07
CA GLY A 9 2.82 4.80 -0.84
C GLY A 9 3.23 4.46 0.59
N PHE A 10 2.80 3.30 1.09
CA PHE A 10 3.20 2.79 2.40
C PHE A 10 3.45 1.29 2.33
N ILE A 11 4.63 0.84 2.77
CA ILE A 11 5.04 -0.56 2.73
C ILE A 11 5.25 -1.06 4.15
N CYS A 12 4.52 -2.11 4.53
CA CYS A 12 4.74 -2.80 5.79
C CYS A 12 5.89 -3.79 5.61
N THR A 13 6.88 -3.76 6.50
CA THR A 13 8.01 -4.72 6.50
C THR A 13 7.90 -5.80 7.59
N GLY A 14 6.92 -5.68 8.49
CA GLY A 14 6.68 -6.69 9.52
C GLY A 14 5.99 -7.97 9.04
N CYS A 15 5.76 -8.89 9.99
CA CYS A 15 5.10 -10.18 9.76
C CYS A 15 5.80 -11.03 8.66
N GLY A 16 7.13 -10.95 8.57
CA GLY A 16 7.95 -11.68 7.60
C GLY A 16 8.02 -11.06 6.20
N ILE A 17 7.38 -9.91 5.96
CA ILE A 17 7.43 -9.25 4.63
C ILE A 17 8.86 -8.80 4.32
N GLY A 18 9.48 -8.01 5.20
CA GLY A 18 10.85 -7.49 5.00
C GLY A 18 11.94 -8.55 5.14
N GLU A 19 11.61 -9.74 5.67
CA GLU A 19 12.52 -10.89 5.69
C GLU A 19 12.56 -11.62 4.35
N ARG A 20 11.46 -11.56 3.58
CA ARG A 20 11.28 -12.34 2.34
C ARG A 20 11.26 -11.48 1.08
N LEU A 21 11.14 -10.17 1.22
CA LEU A 21 11.07 -9.21 0.12
C LEU A 21 12.02 -8.04 0.41
N ASP A 22 12.70 -7.56 -0.63
CA ASP A 22 13.47 -6.33 -0.58
C ASP A 22 12.51 -5.13 -0.56
N ALA A 23 12.33 -4.55 0.62
CA ALA A 23 11.47 -3.39 0.81
C ALA A 23 11.96 -2.13 0.07
N SER A 24 13.27 -2.00 -0.15
CA SER A 24 13.83 -0.88 -0.91
C SER A 24 13.50 -1.00 -2.39
N GLN A 25 13.55 -2.22 -2.94
CA GLN A 25 13.07 -2.50 -4.30
C GLN A 25 11.58 -2.19 -4.44
N LEU A 26 10.76 -2.66 -3.50
CA LEU A 26 9.32 -2.36 -3.46
C LEU A 26 9.04 -0.84 -3.44
N GLU A 27 9.80 -0.07 -2.65
CA GLU A 27 9.71 1.39 -2.60
C GLU A 27 10.12 2.05 -3.93
N MET A 28 11.20 1.55 -4.55
CA MET A 28 11.62 2.01 -5.88
C MET A 28 10.55 1.74 -6.94
N VAL A 29 9.91 0.58 -6.93
CA VAL A 29 8.80 0.26 -7.85
C VAL A 29 7.63 1.22 -7.62
N ALA A 30 7.22 1.44 -6.36
CA ALA A 30 6.13 2.35 -6.03
C ALA A 30 6.41 3.79 -6.49
N THR A 31 7.62 4.30 -6.29
CA THR A 31 7.99 5.68 -6.63
C THR A 31 8.30 5.87 -8.12
N ARG A 32 9.12 5.00 -8.73
CA ARG A 32 9.58 5.16 -10.12
C ARG A 32 8.54 4.73 -11.13
N GLU A 33 7.89 3.59 -10.91
CA GLU A 33 6.92 3.01 -11.85
C GLU A 33 5.49 3.38 -11.45
N GLY A 34 5.18 3.22 -10.15
CA GLY A 34 3.90 3.57 -9.56
C GLY A 34 3.62 5.07 -9.54
N LYS A 35 4.66 5.92 -9.66
CA LYS A 35 4.56 7.40 -9.58
C LYS A 35 3.95 7.90 -8.26
N MET A 36 4.14 7.16 -7.18
CA MET A 36 3.85 7.69 -5.84
C MET A 36 4.85 8.81 -5.56
N ALA A 37 4.38 9.97 -5.11
CA ALA A 37 5.23 11.14 -4.85
C ALA A 37 6.16 10.91 -3.64
N SER A 38 5.70 10.10 -2.69
CA SER A 38 6.48 9.57 -1.57
C SER A 38 6.11 8.11 -1.34
N CYS A 39 7.02 7.34 -0.76
CA CYS A 39 6.71 6.00 -0.27
C CYS A 39 7.48 5.74 1.03
N VAL A 40 6.78 5.29 2.08
CA VAL A 40 7.37 5.11 3.42
C VAL A 40 7.29 3.66 3.85
N GLN A 41 8.38 3.13 4.39
CA GLN A 41 8.43 1.80 4.98
C GLN A 41 8.16 1.86 6.49
N HIS A 42 7.48 0.85 7.03
CA HIS A 42 7.24 0.76 8.47
C HIS A 42 7.17 -0.70 8.94
N GLU A 43 7.88 -1.03 10.03
CA GLU A 43 7.99 -2.40 10.56
C GLU A 43 6.67 -2.97 11.06
N MET A 44 5.76 -2.12 11.54
CA MET A 44 4.42 -2.54 11.94
C MET A 44 3.38 -1.52 11.49
N LEU A 45 3.13 -1.41 10.19
CA LEU A 45 2.30 -0.35 9.61
C LEU A 45 0.87 -0.29 10.19
N CYS A 46 0.35 -1.40 10.74
CA CYS A 46 -0.96 -1.46 11.39
C CYS A 46 -0.95 -1.10 12.90
N SER A 47 0.21 -0.73 13.47
CA SER A 47 0.29 -0.20 14.83
C SER A 47 -0.28 1.22 14.90
N LYS A 48 -0.44 1.76 16.12
CA LYS A 48 -0.84 3.17 16.30
C LYS A 48 0.12 4.11 15.60
N ASP A 49 1.42 3.88 15.73
CA ASP A 49 2.47 4.72 15.14
C ASP A 49 2.46 4.60 13.60
N GLY A 50 2.33 3.39 13.05
CA GLY A 50 2.24 3.19 11.61
C GLY A 50 1.01 3.84 10.98
N VAL A 51 -0.16 3.73 11.64
CA VAL A 51 -1.38 4.43 11.23
C VAL A 51 -1.22 5.94 11.34
N GLN A 52 -0.54 6.43 12.38
CA GLN A 52 -0.24 7.85 12.53
C GLN A 52 0.68 8.37 11.41
N THR A 53 1.65 7.58 10.94
CA THR A 53 2.47 7.93 9.77
C THR A 53 1.60 8.15 8.53
N ILE A 54 0.63 7.26 8.28
CA ILE A 54 -0.30 7.42 7.15
C ILE A 54 -1.18 8.65 7.34
N ARG A 55 -1.74 8.87 8.55
CA ARG A 55 -2.54 10.05 8.86
C ARG A 55 -1.76 11.35 8.65
N SER A 56 -0.53 11.43 9.12
CA SER A 56 0.31 12.61 8.91
C SER A 56 0.53 12.93 7.44
N ALA A 57 0.68 11.93 6.57
CA ALA A 57 0.79 12.16 5.13
C ALA A 57 -0.51 12.68 4.51
N ILE A 58 -1.67 12.25 5.02
CA ILE A 58 -2.98 12.75 4.58
C ILE A 58 -3.18 14.19 5.06
N ASP A 59 -3.01 14.42 6.37
CA ASP A 59 -3.40 15.67 7.04
C ASP A 59 -2.38 16.80 6.82
N ASN A 60 -1.09 16.49 6.88
CA ASN A 60 -0.01 17.48 6.82
C ASN A 60 0.59 17.59 5.42
N ASP A 61 0.78 16.46 4.74
CA ASP A 61 1.35 16.46 3.40
C ASP A 61 0.26 16.55 2.32
N GLY A 62 -1.02 16.41 2.65
CA GLY A 62 -2.13 16.55 1.70
C GLY A 62 -2.25 15.40 0.71
N ALA A 63 -1.83 14.18 1.08
CA ALA A 63 -2.06 13.00 0.25
C ALA A 63 -3.56 12.77 0.05
N THR A 64 -4.00 12.66 -1.21
CA THR A 64 -5.42 12.41 -1.56
C THR A 64 -5.67 10.99 -2.04
N HIS A 65 -4.60 10.29 -2.43
CA HIS A 65 -4.63 8.94 -2.97
C HIS A 65 -3.48 8.15 -2.35
N ILE A 66 -3.78 7.05 -1.65
CA ILE A 66 -2.79 6.26 -0.95
C ILE A 66 -2.76 4.80 -1.41
N MET A 67 -1.56 4.23 -1.50
CA MET A 67 -1.36 2.80 -1.74
C MET A 67 -0.75 2.18 -0.49
N ILE A 68 -1.39 1.15 0.06
CA ILE A 68 -0.86 0.41 1.22
C ILE A 68 -0.49 -1.02 0.81
N ALA A 69 0.79 -1.33 0.87
CA ALA A 69 1.36 -2.65 0.60
C ALA A 69 1.67 -3.38 1.91
N ALA A 70 0.82 -4.33 2.30
CA ALA A 70 0.91 -4.99 3.60
C ALA A 70 0.20 -6.35 3.58
N CYS A 71 -0.54 -6.67 4.64
CA CYS A 71 -1.47 -7.80 4.67
C CYS A 71 -2.72 -7.56 3.80
N SER A 72 -3.44 -8.65 3.55
CA SER A 72 -4.68 -8.68 2.79
C SER A 72 -5.65 -7.56 3.20
N ARG A 73 -6.37 -7.01 2.22
CA ARG A 73 -7.47 -6.04 2.47
C ARG A 73 -8.59 -6.57 3.37
N ARG A 74 -8.63 -7.88 3.61
CA ARG A 74 -9.57 -8.53 4.54
C ARG A 74 -9.07 -8.50 6.00
N ALA A 75 -7.81 -8.13 6.23
CA ALA A 75 -7.19 -8.06 7.54
C ALA A 75 -6.98 -6.59 7.95
N LYS A 76 -7.01 -6.33 9.26
CA LYS A 76 -6.72 -5.00 9.84
C LYS A 76 -7.58 -3.88 9.24
N VAL A 77 -8.82 -4.20 8.88
CA VAL A 77 -9.77 -3.27 8.24
C VAL A 77 -9.98 -2.02 9.10
N GLU A 78 -10.10 -2.19 10.42
CA GLU A 78 -10.23 -1.07 11.37
C GLU A 78 -9.01 -0.14 11.37
N ALA A 79 -7.80 -0.70 11.40
CA ALA A 79 -6.57 0.09 11.41
C ALA A 79 -6.34 0.86 10.11
N PHE A 80 -6.80 0.29 8.98
CA PHE A 80 -6.63 0.87 7.65
C PHE A 80 -7.91 1.48 7.09
N SER A 81 -8.78 2.01 7.96
CA SER A 81 -10.03 2.67 7.57
C SER A 81 -9.81 4.17 7.32
N PHE A 82 -9.35 4.51 6.12
CA PHE A 82 -9.19 5.90 5.66
C PHE A 82 -10.28 6.25 4.64
N THR A 83 -11.38 6.82 5.11
CA THR A 83 -12.57 7.12 4.27
C THR A 83 -12.50 8.49 3.58
N ASP A 84 -11.52 9.29 3.93
CA ASP A 84 -11.33 10.67 3.50
C ASP A 84 -10.40 10.82 2.28
N VAL A 85 -9.82 9.71 1.81
CA VAL A 85 -8.93 9.61 0.65
C VAL A 85 -9.28 8.40 -0.21
N ALA A 86 -8.80 8.37 -1.46
CA ALA A 86 -8.84 7.14 -2.24
C ALA A 86 -7.72 6.18 -1.78
N MET A 87 -8.01 4.90 -1.60
CA MET A 87 -7.05 3.93 -1.08
C MET A 87 -7.09 2.60 -1.83
N SER A 88 -5.93 2.14 -2.30
CA SER A 88 -5.72 0.77 -2.79
C SER A 88 -4.87 -0.08 -1.84
N ARG A 89 -4.93 -1.40 -2.00
CA ARG A 89 -4.28 -2.39 -1.11
C ARG A 89 -3.49 -3.40 -1.91
N ALA A 90 -2.16 -3.42 -1.75
CA ALA A 90 -1.30 -4.51 -2.24
C ALA A 90 -1.15 -5.60 -1.15
N ASN A 91 -1.60 -6.81 -1.45
CA ASN A 91 -1.60 -7.95 -0.54
C ASN A 91 -0.27 -8.73 -0.61
N LEU A 92 0.76 -8.24 0.07
CA LEU A 92 2.09 -8.84 0.08
C LEU A 92 2.21 -10.02 1.06
N ARG A 93 1.43 -10.04 2.14
CA ARG A 93 1.54 -11.11 3.14
C ARG A 93 0.84 -12.39 2.71
N GLU A 94 -0.49 -12.41 2.75
CA GLU A 94 -1.28 -13.60 2.42
C GLU A 94 -1.16 -13.93 0.92
N GLY A 95 -1.12 -12.91 0.06
CA GLY A 95 -1.15 -13.06 -1.39
C GLY A 95 0.20 -13.36 -2.04
N VAL A 96 1.31 -13.06 -1.37
CA VAL A 96 2.66 -13.29 -1.92
C VAL A 96 3.45 -14.19 -0.98
N ILE A 97 4.00 -13.67 0.13
CA ILE A 97 4.97 -14.46 0.90
C ILE A 97 4.34 -15.72 1.49
N TRP A 98 3.10 -15.71 1.98
CA TRP A 98 2.47 -16.93 2.52
C TRP A 98 1.93 -17.88 1.44
N SER A 99 1.84 -17.42 0.19
CA SER A 99 1.40 -18.24 -0.94
C SER A 99 2.57 -18.85 -1.72
N ARG A 100 3.78 -18.30 -1.58
CA ARG A 100 4.98 -18.73 -2.30
C ARG A 100 5.90 -19.59 -1.41
N PRO A 101 6.50 -20.67 -1.94
CA PRO A 101 7.53 -21.41 -1.21
C PRO A 101 8.67 -20.50 -0.77
N ASN A 102 9.25 -20.78 0.40
CA ASN A 102 10.40 -20.04 0.94
C ASN A 102 11.70 -20.80 0.70
N THR A 103 12.12 -20.87 -0.55
CA THR A 103 13.36 -21.50 -1.00
C THR A 103 14.15 -20.50 -1.84
N ASP A 104 15.47 -20.69 -1.94
CA ASP A 104 16.36 -19.79 -2.68
C ASP A 104 15.97 -19.66 -4.16
N GLU A 105 15.55 -20.75 -4.79
CA GLU A 105 15.08 -20.76 -6.20
C GLU A 105 13.82 -19.90 -6.40
N ASN A 106 12.99 -19.73 -5.37
CA ASN A 106 11.75 -18.97 -5.48
C ASN A 106 11.88 -17.50 -5.06
N GLN A 107 13.03 -17.06 -4.54
CA GLN A 107 13.19 -15.70 -4.02
C GLN A 107 12.93 -14.62 -5.09
N GLU A 108 13.61 -14.71 -6.23
CA GLU A 108 13.46 -13.75 -7.35
C GLU A 108 12.00 -13.64 -7.81
N THR A 109 11.39 -14.78 -8.16
CA THR A 109 9.99 -14.79 -8.62
C THR A 109 8.98 -14.38 -7.53
N THR A 110 9.33 -14.49 -6.25
CA THR A 110 8.49 -13.98 -5.15
C THR A 110 8.60 -12.46 -5.04
N GLN A 111 9.79 -11.91 -5.25
CA GLN A 111 10.00 -10.47 -5.37
C GLN A 111 9.25 -9.90 -6.57
N ASP A 112 9.37 -10.51 -7.75
CA ASP A 112 8.68 -10.06 -8.97
C ASP A 112 7.16 -10.01 -8.77
N MET A 113 6.60 -11.04 -8.12
CA MET A 113 5.18 -11.09 -7.80
C MET A 113 4.76 -9.95 -6.85
N ALA A 114 5.60 -9.61 -5.87
CA ALA A 114 5.35 -8.49 -4.95
C ALA A 114 5.42 -7.14 -5.67
N ASP A 115 6.41 -6.96 -6.53
CA ASP A 115 6.57 -5.75 -7.34
C ASP A 115 5.35 -5.53 -8.24
N ASP A 116 4.85 -6.59 -8.89
CA ASP A 116 3.65 -6.53 -9.73
C ASP A 116 2.41 -6.17 -8.90
N TYR A 117 2.30 -6.67 -7.67
CA TYR A 117 1.21 -6.28 -6.77
C TYR A 117 1.27 -4.80 -6.40
N ILE A 118 2.46 -4.23 -6.22
CA ILE A 118 2.65 -2.78 -6.05
C ILE A 118 2.27 -2.03 -7.31
N ARG A 119 2.71 -2.47 -8.50
CA ARG A 119 2.35 -1.85 -9.79
C ARG A 119 0.85 -1.81 -9.97
N MET A 120 0.17 -2.93 -9.73
CA MET A 120 -1.29 -3.03 -9.83
C MET A 120 -1.99 -2.11 -8.83
N ALA A 121 -1.59 -2.09 -7.56
CA ALA A 121 -2.20 -1.22 -6.56
C ALA A 121 -1.96 0.27 -6.84
N CYS A 122 -0.77 0.63 -7.32
CA CYS A 122 -0.47 2.00 -7.76
C CYS A 122 -1.30 2.39 -8.99
N ALA A 123 -1.51 1.47 -9.94
CA ALA A 123 -2.36 1.73 -11.10
C ALA A 123 -3.83 1.88 -10.69
N GLU A 124 -4.34 1.01 -9.81
CA GLU A 124 -5.71 1.07 -9.29
C GLU A 124 -5.99 2.43 -8.65
N VAL A 125 -5.16 2.87 -7.70
CA VAL A 125 -5.43 4.11 -6.96
C VAL A 125 -5.42 5.35 -7.87
N LYS A 126 -4.67 5.36 -8.98
CA LYS A 126 -4.69 6.49 -9.94
C LYS A 126 -6.09 6.77 -10.50
N PHE A 127 -6.90 5.72 -10.66
CA PHE A 127 -8.24 5.81 -11.23
C PHE A 127 -9.35 5.72 -10.18
N MET A 128 -9.02 5.51 -8.91
CA MET A 128 -10.00 5.58 -7.83
C MET A 128 -10.48 7.01 -7.59
N THR A 129 -11.71 7.11 -7.10
CA THR A 129 -12.30 8.33 -6.57
C THR A 129 -12.45 8.19 -5.06
N LYS A 130 -12.37 9.32 -4.36
CA LYS A 130 -12.66 9.36 -2.92
C LYS A 130 -14.08 8.83 -2.68
N PRO A 131 -14.29 7.92 -1.71
CA PRO A 131 -15.62 7.51 -1.32
C PRO A 131 -16.46 8.72 -0.91
N HIS A 132 -17.68 8.80 -1.43
CA HIS A 132 -18.67 9.79 -1.04
C HIS A 132 -19.97 9.08 -0.64
N ALA A 133 -20.79 9.76 0.17
CA ALA A 133 -22.10 9.23 0.53
C ALA A 133 -22.93 8.97 -0.74
N SER A 134 -23.63 7.84 -0.76
CA SER A 134 -24.43 7.42 -1.92
C SER A 134 -25.57 8.37 -2.26
N GLY A 135 -26.02 9.18 -1.30
CA GLY A 135 -27.23 10.01 -1.41
C GLY A 135 -28.54 9.21 -1.31
N GLU A 136 -28.49 7.88 -1.42
CA GLU A 136 -29.64 6.96 -1.44
C GLU A 136 -30.00 6.40 -0.06
N GLN A 137 -29.20 6.71 0.97
CA GLN A 137 -29.32 6.16 2.32
C GLN A 137 -29.75 7.23 3.35
N ALA A 138 -30.49 8.26 2.91
CA ALA A 138 -31.00 9.33 3.76
C ALA A 138 -32.11 8.86 4.70
#